data_AF-A0A8T3ZR83-F1
#
_entry.id   AF-A0A8T3ZR83-F1
#
_cell.length_a   1.000
_cell.length_b   1.000
_cell.length_c   1.000
_cell.angle_alpha   90.00
_cell.angle_beta   90.00
_cell.angle_gamma   90.00
#
_symmetry.space_group_name_H-M   'P 1'
#
loop_
_entity.id
_entity.type
_entity.pdbx_description
1 polymer ?
#
loop_
_entity_poly.entity_id
_entity_poly.type
_entity_poly.pdbx_seq_one_letter_code
_entity_poly.pdbx_strand_id
1 'polypeptide(L)'
;MREAIDSNRKEEQEHILPWIRFAGSLGIPQTELEEYSALEKTRQAVSHLERLMSSYEEGAAAMYALELEIPKISLSKLDGLRKFYDMAGEDAMEYFRLHAEADIRHAALWREILENTAKERERDLFKIAQGSVAAQHLMLDSCYEAYC
;
A
#
# COMPACT_ATOMS: atom_id res chain seq x y z
N MET A 1 -11.59 10.14 15.59
CA MET A 1 -10.33 9.39 15.39
C MET A 1 -10.55 7.88 15.27
N ARG A 2 -10.98 7.15 16.32
CA ARG A 2 -11.20 5.68 16.23
C ARG A 2 -12.15 5.25 15.10
N GLU A 3 -13.30 5.90 14.97
CA GLU A 3 -14.27 5.58 13.90
C GLU A 3 -13.70 5.82 12.49
N ALA A 4 -12.87 6.86 12.32
CA ALA A 4 -12.21 7.15 11.04
C ALA A 4 -11.19 6.05 10.68
N ILE A 5 -10.41 5.59 11.65
CA ILE A 5 -9.48 4.47 11.46
C ILE A 5 -10.23 3.17 11.13
N ASP A 6 -11.32 2.90 11.85
CA ASP A 6 -12.16 1.73 11.56
C ASP A 6 -12.83 1.82 10.18
N SER A 7 -13.12 3.03 9.68
CA SER A 7 -13.60 3.27 8.32
C SER A 7 -12.52 2.97 7.29
N ASN A 8 -11.32 3.56 7.43
CA ASN A 8 -10.19 3.29 6.52
C ASN A 8 -9.89 1.79 6.47
N ARG A 9 -9.88 1.10 7.62
CA ARG A 9 -9.65 -0.36 7.66
C ARG A 9 -10.69 -1.14 6.83
N LYS A 10 -11.96 -0.74 6.87
CA LYS A 10 -13.02 -1.40 6.08
C LYS A 10 -12.85 -1.12 4.58
N GLU A 11 -12.55 0.13 4.24
CA GLU A 11 -12.26 0.55 2.86
C GLU A 11 -11.08 -0.26 2.28
N GLU A 12 -9.98 -0.41 3.03
CA GLU A 12 -8.83 -1.24 2.62
C GLU A 12 -9.18 -2.73 2.45
N GLN A 13 -10.14 -3.27 3.21
CA GLN A 13 -10.62 -4.64 3.00
C GLN A 13 -11.40 -4.77 1.69
N GLU A 14 -12.17 -3.76 1.33
CA GLU A 14 -12.94 -3.72 0.09
C GLU A 14 -12.03 -3.60 -1.15
N HIS A 15 -10.83 -3.05 -1.00
CA HIS A 15 -9.80 -2.94 -2.04
C HIS A 15 -9.22 -4.27 -2.54
N ILE A 16 -9.37 -5.35 -1.77
CA ILE A 16 -8.89 -6.70 -2.16
C ILE A 16 -9.53 -7.14 -3.48
N LEU A 17 -10.83 -6.90 -3.66
CA LEU A 17 -11.54 -7.36 -4.84
C LEU A 17 -11.14 -6.59 -6.12
N PRO A 18 -11.01 -5.25 -6.13
CA PRO A 18 -10.38 -4.52 -7.24
C PRO A 18 -8.97 -5.02 -7.58
N TRP A 19 -8.16 -5.41 -6.60
CA TRP A 19 -6.83 -5.98 -6.87
C TRP A 19 -6.89 -7.34 -7.58
N ILE A 20 -7.82 -8.21 -7.18
CA ILE A 20 -8.10 -9.48 -7.87
C ILE A 20 -8.57 -9.23 -9.31
N ARG A 21 -9.46 -8.26 -9.53
CA ARG A 21 -9.92 -7.86 -10.88
C ARG A 21 -8.79 -7.34 -11.77
N PHE A 22 -7.87 -6.55 -11.19
CA PHE A 22 -6.68 -6.11 -11.90
C PHE A 22 -5.79 -7.28 -12.33
N ALA A 23 -5.53 -8.25 -11.45
CA ALA A 23 -4.81 -9.47 -11.80
C ALA A 23 -5.51 -10.28 -12.91
N GLY A 24 -6.84 -10.38 -12.85
CA GLY A 24 -7.64 -11.00 -13.92
C GLY A 24 -7.48 -10.29 -15.27
N SER A 25 -7.37 -8.95 -15.27
CA SER A 25 -7.11 -8.16 -16.47
C SER A 25 -5.71 -8.40 -17.07
N LEU A 26 -4.77 -8.93 -16.28
CA LEU A 26 -3.45 -9.39 -16.73
C LEU A 26 -3.48 -10.85 -17.24
N GLY A 27 -4.65 -11.51 -17.22
CA GLY A 27 -4.82 -12.90 -17.63
C GLY A 27 -4.52 -13.92 -16.53
N ILE A 28 -4.39 -13.49 -15.27
CA ILE A 28 -4.13 -14.37 -14.12
C ILE A 28 -5.49 -14.85 -13.56
N PRO A 29 -5.79 -16.16 -13.59
CA PRO A 29 -7.00 -16.70 -12.97
C PRO A 29 -7.02 -16.44 -11.46
N GLN A 30 -8.21 -16.17 -10.89
CA GLN A 30 -8.35 -15.94 -9.45
C GLN A 30 -7.80 -17.11 -8.61
N THR A 31 -8.02 -18.35 -9.05
CA THR A 31 -7.50 -19.54 -8.37
C THR A 31 -5.97 -19.58 -8.35
N GLU A 32 -5.32 -19.17 -9.45
CA GLU A 32 -3.86 -19.08 -9.51
C GLU A 32 -3.34 -18.01 -8.55
N LEU A 33 -4.02 -16.84 -8.49
CA LEU A 33 -3.67 -15.77 -7.58
C LEU A 33 -3.79 -16.18 -6.11
N GLU A 34 -4.88 -16.89 -5.75
CA GLU A 34 -5.14 -17.33 -4.38
C GLU A 34 -4.21 -18.46 -3.91
N GLU A 35 -3.81 -19.34 -4.81
CA GLU A 35 -2.89 -20.45 -4.52
C GLU A 35 -1.41 -20.02 -4.58
N TYR A 36 -1.12 -18.82 -5.10
CA TYR A 36 0.25 -18.34 -5.27
C TYR A 36 0.97 -18.16 -3.93
N SER A 37 2.09 -18.87 -3.79
CA SER A 37 3.00 -18.68 -2.65
C SER A 37 3.87 -17.46 -2.89
N ALA A 38 3.60 -16.38 -2.14
CA ALA A 38 4.39 -15.14 -2.19
C ALA A 38 5.90 -15.42 -2.06
N LEU A 39 6.75 -14.71 -2.81
CA LEU A 39 8.21 -14.81 -2.70
C LEU A 39 8.69 -14.57 -1.26
N GLU A 40 9.82 -15.17 -0.89
CA GLU A 40 10.36 -15.06 0.48
C GLU A 40 10.57 -13.59 0.90
N LYS A 41 11.17 -12.76 0.04
CA LYS A 41 11.36 -11.33 0.32
C LYS A 41 10.05 -10.54 0.37
N THR A 42 9.04 -10.94 -0.39
CA THR A 42 7.69 -10.35 -0.30
C THR A 42 7.05 -10.65 1.06
N ARG A 43 7.16 -11.89 1.56
CA ARG A 43 6.70 -12.26 2.91
C ARG A 43 7.47 -11.49 3.99
N GLN A 44 8.79 -11.35 3.82
CA GLN A 44 9.62 -10.58 4.74
C GLN A 44 9.21 -9.10 4.77
N ALA A 45 8.96 -8.48 3.62
CA ALA A 45 8.49 -7.11 3.51
C ALA A 45 7.18 -6.88 4.29
N VAL A 46 6.18 -7.74 4.07
CA VAL A 46 4.90 -7.67 4.81
C VAL A 46 5.12 -7.86 6.31
N SER A 47 5.89 -8.88 6.71
CA SER A 47 6.18 -9.13 8.13
C SER A 47 6.97 -7.99 8.78
N HIS A 48 7.87 -7.32 8.04
CA HIS A 48 8.60 -6.15 8.52
C HIS A 48 7.65 -4.99 8.78
N LEU A 49 6.75 -4.71 7.83
CA LEU A 49 5.77 -3.66 7.95
C LEU A 49 4.83 -3.90 9.14
N GLU A 50 4.32 -5.13 9.32
CA GLU A 50 3.50 -5.51 10.47
C GLU A 50 4.23 -5.29 11.80
N ARG A 51 5.51 -5.69 11.90
CA ARG A 51 6.30 -5.55 13.13
C ARG A 51 6.60 -4.09 13.50
N LEU A 52 6.57 -3.16 12.54
CA LEU A 52 6.74 -1.73 12.82
C LEU A 52 5.52 -1.13 13.51
N MET A 53 4.33 -1.71 13.35
CA MET A 53 3.07 -1.19 13.89
C MET A 53 2.81 -1.68 15.32
N SER A 54 3.81 -1.55 16.20
CA SER A 54 3.76 -2.05 17.59
C SER A 54 3.00 -1.16 18.57
N SER A 55 2.70 0.07 18.18
CA SER A 55 1.90 1.02 18.96
C SER A 55 1.06 1.90 18.04
N TYR A 56 0.16 2.69 18.63
CA TYR A 56 -0.75 3.54 17.88
C TYR A 56 -0.02 4.55 16.98
N GLU A 57 0.96 5.25 17.54
CA GLU A 57 1.75 6.28 16.85
C GLU A 57 2.72 5.65 15.84
N GLU A 58 3.30 4.49 16.16
CA GLU A 58 4.18 3.77 15.24
C GLU A 58 3.41 3.19 14.05
N GLY A 59 2.19 2.69 14.29
CA GLY A 59 1.25 2.33 13.24
C GLY A 59 0.93 3.50 12.32
N ALA A 60 0.59 4.67 12.89
CA ALA A 60 0.34 5.88 12.12
C ALA A 60 1.57 6.33 11.30
N ALA A 61 2.78 6.25 11.87
CA ALA A 61 4.01 6.59 11.16
C ALA A 61 4.30 5.64 9.99
N ALA A 62 4.11 4.33 10.19
CA ALA A 62 4.31 3.32 9.16
C ALA A 62 3.30 3.45 8.02
N MET A 63 2.01 3.62 8.35
CA MET A 63 0.94 3.78 7.37
C MET A 63 1.02 5.12 6.63
N TYR A 64 1.36 6.21 7.32
CA TYR A 64 1.59 7.49 6.65
C TYR A 64 2.69 7.41 5.60
N ALA A 65 3.81 6.76 5.91
CA ALA A 65 4.91 6.57 4.97
C ALA A 65 4.57 5.65 3.80
N LEU A 66 3.58 4.77 3.95
CA LEU A 66 3.05 3.93 2.89
C LEU A 66 2.09 4.73 1.99
N GLU A 67 0.97 5.18 2.55
CA GLU A 67 -0.15 5.72 1.80
C GLU A 67 0.10 7.14 1.26
N LEU A 68 1.07 7.88 1.78
CA LEU A 68 1.44 9.19 1.21
C LEU A 68 1.91 9.09 -0.25
N GLU A 69 2.58 7.99 -0.61
CA GLU A 69 3.14 7.81 -1.95
C GLU A 69 2.15 7.16 -2.93
N ILE A 70 1.19 6.39 -2.42
CA ILE A 70 0.27 5.59 -3.22
C ILE A 70 -0.52 6.41 -4.25
N PRO A 71 -1.05 7.62 -3.96
CA PRO A 71 -1.79 8.39 -4.96
C PRO A 71 -0.97 8.68 -6.23
N LYS A 72 0.30 9.08 -6.07
CA LYS A 72 1.19 9.37 -7.20
C LYS A 72 1.59 8.10 -7.95
N ILE A 73 1.83 7.01 -7.22
CA ILE A 73 2.11 5.70 -7.80
C ILE A 73 0.91 5.23 -8.64
N SER A 74 -0.30 5.35 -8.10
CA SER A 74 -1.54 4.95 -8.76
C SER A 74 -1.81 5.75 -10.03
N LEU A 75 -1.63 7.09 -10.01
CA LEU A 75 -1.71 7.91 -11.22
C LEU A 75 -0.68 7.49 -12.27
N SER A 76 0.57 7.24 -11.85
CA SER A 76 1.63 6.78 -12.75
C SER A 76 1.32 5.39 -13.33
N LYS A 77 0.69 4.49 -12.56
CA LYS A 77 0.24 3.17 -13.01
C LYS A 77 -0.89 3.28 -14.03
N LEU A 78 -1.89 4.14 -13.78
CA LEU A 78 -2.97 4.39 -14.73
C LEU A 78 -2.42 4.88 -16.08
N ASP A 79 -1.48 5.81 -16.08
CA ASP A 79 -0.87 6.32 -17.32
C ASP A 79 -0.01 5.26 -18.01
N GLY A 80 0.78 4.50 -17.24
CA GLY A 80 1.63 3.43 -17.77
C GLY A 80 0.83 2.29 -18.40
N LEU A 81 -0.23 1.83 -17.74
CA LEU A 81 -1.12 0.77 -18.22
C LEU A 81 -1.75 1.13 -19.57
N ARG A 82 -2.25 2.36 -19.73
CA ARG A 82 -2.77 2.84 -21.02
C ARG A 82 -1.68 2.92 -22.08
N LYS A 83 -0.56 3.56 -21.74
CA LYS A 83 0.45 3.95 -22.72
C LYS A 83 1.26 2.76 -23.24
N PHE A 84 1.57 1.80 -22.39
CA PHE A 84 2.53 0.75 -22.70
C PHE A 84 1.92 -0.65 -22.80
N TYR A 85 0.71 -0.85 -22.26
CA TYR A 85 0.08 -2.17 -22.18
C TYR A 85 -1.31 -2.24 -22.83
N ASP A 86 -1.82 -1.13 -23.39
CA ASP A 86 -3.17 -1.01 -23.98
C ASP A 86 -4.29 -1.45 -23.00
N MET A 87 -4.04 -1.29 -21.69
CA MET A 87 -4.98 -1.63 -20.64
C MET A 87 -5.74 -0.37 -20.22
N ALA A 88 -7.02 -0.30 -20.60
CA ALA A 88 -7.91 0.80 -20.25
C ALA A 88 -9.31 0.35 -19.78
N GLY A 89 -9.53 -0.96 -19.64
CA GLY A 89 -10.78 -1.53 -19.14
C GLY A 89 -11.03 -1.20 -17.67
N GLU A 90 -12.28 -1.27 -17.23
CA GLU A 90 -12.66 -0.88 -15.86
C GLU A 90 -11.93 -1.70 -14.80
N ASP A 91 -11.97 -3.03 -14.93
CA ASP A 91 -11.30 -3.97 -14.03
C ASP A 91 -9.78 -3.77 -13.93
N ALA A 92 -9.15 -3.25 -14.99
CA ALA A 92 -7.71 -2.97 -15.01
C ALA A 92 -7.34 -1.67 -14.27
N MET A 93 -8.30 -0.76 -14.13
CA MET A 93 -8.03 0.62 -13.69
C MET A 93 -8.63 0.96 -12.33
N GLU A 94 -9.71 0.28 -11.93
CA GLU A 94 -10.49 0.59 -10.72
C GLU A 94 -9.62 0.68 -9.47
N TYR A 95 -8.77 -0.32 -9.19
CA TYR A 95 -7.90 -0.34 -8.01
C TYR A 95 -7.06 0.93 -7.90
N PHE A 96 -6.43 1.35 -9.00
CA PHE A 96 -5.56 2.52 -9.01
C PHE A 96 -6.37 3.84 -8.98
N ARG A 97 -7.58 3.89 -9.55
CA ARG A 97 -8.44 5.08 -9.40
C ARG A 97 -8.86 5.28 -7.96
N LEU A 98 -9.28 4.20 -7.28
CA LEU A 98 -9.64 4.23 -5.87
C LEU A 98 -8.48 4.78 -5.02
N HIS A 99 -7.28 4.21 -5.16
CA HIS A 99 -6.12 4.62 -4.38
C HIS A 99 -5.51 5.97 -4.80
N ALA A 100 -5.84 6.49 -6.00
CA ALA A 100 -5.49 7.85 -6.37
C ALA A 100 -6.27 8.90 -5.56
N GLU A 101 -7.43 8.53 -5.01
CA GLU A 101 -8.34 9.42 -4.28
C GLU A 101 -8.41 9.08 -2.77
N ALA A 102 -8.63 7.81 -2.42
CA ALA A 102 -8.83 7.35 -1.04
C ALA A 102 -7.61 7.65 -0.16
N ASP A 103 -6.41 7.30 -0.64
CA ASP A 103 -5.17 7.42 0.12
C ASP A 103 -4.77 8.87 0.39
N ILE A 104 -5.32 9.86 -0.34
CA ILE A 104 -5.17 11.28 0.03
C ILE A 104 -5.84 11.53 1.39
N ARG A 105 -7.06 11.01 1.59
CA ARG A 105 -7.76 11.11 2.88
C ARG A 105 -7.10 10.24 3.94
N HIS A 106 -6.66 9.03 3.58
CA HIS A 106 -6.03 8.12 4.54
C HIS A 106 -4.71 8.69 5.06
N ALA A 107 -3.83 9.17 4.17
CA ALA A 107 -2.60 9.85 4.55
C ALA A 107 -2.86 11.11 5.40
N ALA A 108 -3.92 11.86 5.12
CA ALA A 108 -4.31 13.02 5.94
C ALA A 108 -4.70 12.60 7.37
N LEU A 109 -5.42 11.49 7.54
CA LEU A 109 -5.77 10.95 8.85
C LEU A 109 -4.51 10.54 9.65
N TRP A 110 -3.57 9.84 9.02
CA TRP A 110 -2.33 9.46 9.70
C TRP A 110 -1.48 10.68 10.07
N ARG A 111 -1.43 11.69 9.20
CA ARG A 111 -0.76 12.96 9.49
C ARG A 111 -1.36 13.64 10.73
N GLU A 112 -2.69 13.70 10.84
CA GLU A 112 -3.37 14.29 12.00
C GLU A 112 -2.93 13.62 13.31
N ILE A 113 -2.78 12.29 13.31
CA ILE A 113 -2.31 11.54 14.47
C ILE A 113 -0.87 11.93 14.82
N LEU A 114 0.01 12.01 13.81
CA LEU A 114 1.41 12.36 13.99
C LEU A 114 1.60 13.81 14.47
N GLU A 115 0.81 14.76 13.98
CA GLU A 115 0.83 16.17 14.41
C GLU A 115 0.42 16.35 15.88
N ASN A 116 -0.42 15.45 16.39
CA ASN A 116 -0.85 15.42 17.79
C ASN A 116 0.04 14.55 18.69
N THR A 117 1.12 13.97 18.16
CA THR A 117 2.06 13.16 18.93
C THR A 117 3.14 14.02 19.58
N ALA A 118 3.61 13.61 20.76
CA ALA A 118 4.65 14.30 21.51
C ALA A 118 5.95 14.41 20.71
N LYS A 119 6.57 15.59 20.68
CA LYS A 119 7.75 15.88 19.84
C LYS A 119 8.96 15.01 20.18
N GLU A 120 9.07 14.56 21.42
CA GLU A 120 10.13 13.66 21.88
C GLU A 120 10.13 12.32 21.12
N ARG A 121 8.98 11.94 20.55
CA ARG A 121 8.81 10.71 19.76
C ARG A 121 9.19 10.88 18.29
N GLU A 122 9.33 12.11 17.79
CA GLU A 122 9.54 12.41 16.36
C GLU A 122 10.71 11.61 15.76
N ARG A 123 11.85 11.57 16.47
CA ARG A 123 13.03 10.83 16.01
C ARG A 123 12.78 9.33 15.86
N ASP A 124 12.01 8.74 16.76
CA ASP A 124 11.72 7.31 16.71
C ASP A 124 10.66 6.99 15.66
N LEU A 125 9.62 7.80 15.55
CA LEU A 125 8.60 7.67 14.50
C LEU A 125 9.18 7.89 13.10
N PHE A 126 10.18 8.76 12.96
CA PHE A 126 10.91 8.90 11.70
C PHE A 126 11.63 7.59 11.31
N LYS A 127 12.23 6.87 12.27
CA LYS A 127 12.83 5.55 11.98
C LYS A 127 11.78 4.52 11.57
N ILE A 128 10.58 4.59 12.14
CA ILE A 128 9.46 3.73 11.75
C ILE A 128 9.04 4.01 10.31
N ALA A 129 8.88 5.27 9.93
CA ALA A 129 8.61 5.67 8.55
C ALA A 129 9.71 5.19 7.58
N GLN A 130 10.99 5.33 7.96
CA GLN A 130 12.11 4.78 7.17
C GLN A 130 12.02 3.25 7.01
N GLY A 131 11.63 2.54 8.07
CA GLY A 131 11.40 1.10 8.04
C GLY A 131 10.26 0.72 7.08
N SER A 132 9.17 1.48 7.06
CA SER A 132 8.03 1.26 6.15
C SER A 132 8.46 1.42 4.68
N VAL A 133 9.20 2.48 4.36
CA VAL A 133 9.76 2.69 3.01
C VAL A 133 10.74 1.58 2.64
N ALA A 134 11.59 1.13 3.59
CA ALA A 134 12.52 0.03 3.34
C ALA A 134 11.80 -1.30 3.07
N ALA A 135 10.68 -1.58 3.75
CA ALA A 135 9.85 -2.75 3.47
C ALA A 135 9.22 -2.68 2.07
N GLN A 136 8.74 -1.51 1.65
CA GLN A 136 8.21 -1.31 0.29
C GLN A 136 9.29 -1.55 -0.78
N HIS A 137 10.50 -1.02 -0.59
CA HIS A 137 11.61 -1.29 -1.50
C HIS A 137 12.01 -2.77 -1.53
N LEU A 138 12.01 -3.46 -0.38
CA LEU A 138 12.29 -4.90 -0.33
C LEU A 138 11.27 -5.71 -1.15
N MET A 139 10.02 -5.27 -1.20
CA MET A 139 9.01 -5.88 -2.08
C MET A 139 9.34 -5.66 -3.57
N LEU A 140 9.85 -4.49 -3.96
CA LEU A 140 10.28 -4.22 -5.33
C LEU A 140 11.55 -5.01 -5.70
N ASP A 141 12.52 -5.09 -4.79
CA ASP A 141 13.74 -5.90 -4.95
C ASP A 141 13.39 -7.38 -5.16
N SER A 142 12.41 -7.89 -4.40
CA SER A 142 11.86 -9.24 -4.55
C SER A 142 11.38 -9.51 -5.98
N CYS A 143 10.61 -8.58 -6.55
CA CYS A 143 10.13 -8.69 -7.93
C CYS A 143 11.27 -8.60 -8.95
N TYR A 144 12.21 -7.67 -8.77
CA TYR A 144 13.34 -7.51 -9.69
C TYR A 144 14.20 -8.78 -9.74
N GLU A 145 14.61 -9.31 -8.60
CA GLU A 145 15.45 -10.50 -8.53
C GLU A 145 14.79 -11.77 -9.10
N ALA A 146 13.45 -11.86 -9.01
CA ALA A 146 12.73 -13.02 -9.51
C ALA A 146 12.42 -12.95 -11.01
N TYR A 147 12.30 -11.75 -11.58
CA TYR A 147 11.69 -11.56 -12.90
C TYR A 147 12.46 -10.65 -13.87
N CYS A 148 13.65 -10.13 -13.51
CA CYS A 148 14.51 -9.30 -14.36
C CYS A 148 15.93 -9.88 -14.44
#